data_AF-A0A0F9RPR3-F1
#
_entry.id   AF-A0A0F9RPR3-F1
#
_cell.length_a   1.000
_cell.length_b   1.000
_cell.length_c   1.000
_cell.angle_alpha   90.00
_cell.angle_beta   90.00
_cell.angle_gamma   90.00
#
_symmetry.space_group_name_H-M   'P 1'
#
loop_
_entity.id
_entity.type
_entity.pdbx_description
1 polymer ?
#
loop_
_entity_poly.entity_id
_entity_poly.type
_entity_poly.pdbx_seq_one_letter_code
_entity_poly.pdbx_strand_id
1 'polypeptide(L)'
;MKTAKYNKVGGGILEIEYDEDAPCIVCGEPVVEASMGGTVVCPRCDCGNCRYCGVQLPWHPDKEKATRMIKEHVTWHKEQQKADKDA
;
A
#
# COMPACT_ATOMS: atom_id res chain seq x y z
N MET A 1 16.51 4.14 -3.84
CA MET A 1 16.50 4.36 -2.38
C MET A 1 16.39 5.84 -2.00
N LYS A 2 15.38 6.18 -1.20
CA LYS A 2 15.09 7.49 -0.61
C LYS A 2 14.79 7.34 0.89
N THR A 3 14.80 8.45 1.62
CA THR A 3 14.47 8.48 3.06
C THR A 3 13.33 9.47 3.29
N ALA A 4 12.26 9.01 3.94
CA ALA A 4 11.19 9.85 4.44
C ALA A 4 11.40 10.15 5.92
N LYS A 5 11.12 11.40 6.33
CA LYS A 5 11.24 11.85 7.72
C LYS A 5 9.88 12.25 8.27
N TYR A 6 9.45 11.61 9.35
CA TYR A 6 8.17 11.89 10.02
C TYR A 6 8.41 12.36 11.44
N ASN A 7 7.68 13.39 11.88
CA ASN A 7 7.71 13.82 13.28
C ASN A 7 6.92 12.82 14.14
N LYS A 8 7.54 12.30 15.19
CA LYS A 8 6.85 11.42 16.15
C LYS A 8 5.98 12.23 17.11
N VAL A 9 4.84 11.69 17.48
CA VAL A 9 4.04 12.21 18.60
C VAL A 9 4.86 12.05 19.88
N GLY A 10 5.17 13.16 20.55
CA GLY A 10 6.08 13.19 21.72
C GLY A 10 7.48 13.73 21.43
N GLY A 11 7.77 14.14 20.20
CA GLY A 11 9.07 14.68 19.80
C GLY A 11 9.99 13.64 19.17
N GLY A 12 10.94 14.12 18.36
CA GLY A 12 11.88 13.28 17.60
C GLY A 12 11.43 12.99 16.17
N ILE A 13 12.38 12.46 15.38
CA ILE A 13 12.19 12.15 13.95
C ILE A 13 12.21 10.63 13.77
N LEU A 14 11.24 10.10 13.04
CA LEU A 14 11.25 8.77 12.47
C LEU A 14 11.78 8.86 11.03
N GLU A 15 12.92 8.24 10.78
CA GLU A 15 13.45 8.10 9.42
C GLU A 15 13.08 6.72 8.89
N ILE A 16 12.47 6.68 7.70
CA ILE A 16 12.07 5.46 7.02
C ILE A 16 12.75 5.46 5.66
N GLU A 17 13.63 4.49 5.45
CA GLU A 17 14.22 4.25 4.14
C GLU A 17 13.23 3.48 3.27
N TYR A 18 13.11 3.86 1.99
CA TYR A 18 12.29 3.17 1.02
C TYR A 18 12.85 3.22 -0.39
N ASP A 19 12.47 2.23 -1.20
CA ASP A 19 12.86 2.16 -2.59
C ASP A 19 11.64 2.43 -3.47
N GLU A 20 11.70 3.52 -4.24
CA GLU A 20 10.56 4.01 -5.01
C GLU A 20 10.16 3.07 -6.13
N ASP A 21 11.12 2.30 -6.63
CA ASP A 21 10.93 1.32 -7.69
C ASP A 21 10.52 -0.06 -7.14
N ALA A 22 10.59 -0.27 -5.82
CA ALA A 22 10.19 -1.53 -5.22
C ALA A 22 8.67 -1.72 -5.33
N PRO A 23 8.19 -2.89 -5.82
CA PRO A 23 6.77 -3.14 -5.95
C PRO A 23 6.14 -3.41 -4.58
N CYS A 24 5.01 -2.77 -4.31
CA CYS A 24 4.21 -3.03 -3.12
C CYS A 24 3.71 -4.49 -3.12
N ILE A 25 3.86 -5.23 -2.02
CA ILE A 25 3.43 -6.64 -1.95
C ILE A 25 1.90 -6.85 -2.05
N VAL A 26 1.13 -5.77 -1.87
CA VAL A 26 -0.33 -5.77 -1.92
C VAL A 26 -0.81 -5.47 -3.33
N CYS A 27 -0.47 -4.29 -3.85
CA CYS A 27 -0.97 -3.84 -5.14
C CYS A 27 0.00 -4.05 -6.30
N GLY A 28 1.26 -4.44 -6.06
CA GLY A 28 2.30 -4.62 -7.07
C GLY A 28 2.82 -3.33 -7.70
N GLU A 29 2.24 -2.18 -7.35
CA GLU A 29 2.66 -0.88 -7.87
C GLU A 29 3.87 -0.33 -7.10
N PRO A 30 4.68 0.56 -7.70
CA PRO A 30 5.84 1.14 -7.04
C PRO A 30 5.50 1.88 -5.73
N VAL A 31 6.34 1.71 -4.72
CA VAL A 31 6.23 2.36 -3.40
C VAL A 31 6.83 3.76 -3.49
N VAL A 32 6.13 4.67 -4.17
CA VAL A 32 6.56 6.06 -4.42
C VAL A 32 6.70 6.94 -3.16
N GLU A 33 6.19 6.47 -2.02
CA GLU A 33 6.23 7.16 -0.73
C GLU A 33 6.40 6.12 0.38
N ALA A 34 7.10 6.48 1.46
CA ALA A 34 7.23 5.60 2.62
C ALA A 34 5.89 5.47 3.35
N SER A 35 5.53 4.24 3.74
CA SER A 35 4.47 3.99 4.72
C SER A 35 5.07 3.84 6.12
N MET A 36 4.24 3.90 7.16
CA MET A 36 4.67 3.57 8.52
C MET A 36 5.11 2.10 8.65
N GLY A 37 4.75 1.26 7.66
CA GLY A 37 5.22 -0.13 7.50
C GLY A 37 6.51 -0.30 6.68
N GLY A 38 7.15 0.78 6.23
CA GLY A 38 8.41 0.73 5.48
C GLY A 38 8.23 0.59 3.96
N THR A 39 9.10 -0.21 3.34
CA THR A 39 9.25 -0.34 1.87
C THR A 39 8.34 -1.39 1.23
N VAL A 40 7.74 -2.24 2.05
CA VAL A 40 7.06 -3.46 1.60
C VAL A 40 5.63 -3.15 1.16
N VAL A 41 4.98 -2.17 1.79
CA VAL A 41 3.59 -1.78 1.56
C VAL A 41 3.52 -0.28 1.27
N CYS A 42 2.84 0.13 0.20
CA CYS A 42 2.64 1.54 -0.11
C CYS A 42 1.62 2.19 0.87
N PRO A 43 1.69 3.52 1.11
CA PRO A 43 0.83 4.20 2.10
C PRO A 43 -0.66 3.99 1.86
N ARG A 44 -1.09 3.94 0.60
CA ARG A 44 -2.50 3.70 0.25
C ARG A 44 -2.96 2.33 0.76
N CYS A 45 -2.18 1.29 0.49
CA CYS A 45 -2.52 -0.07 0.93
C CYS A 45 -2.41 -0.21 2.44
N ASP A 46 -1.43 0.44 3.06
CA ASP A 46 -1.26 0.49 4.53
C ASP A 46 -2.47 1.13 5.22
N CYS A 47 -3.09 2.15 4.59
CA CYS A 47 -4.32 2.78 5.07
C CYS A 47 -5.62 2.06 4.65
N GLY A 48 -5.54 0.91 3.96
CA GLY A 48 -6.73 0.20 3.47
C GLY A 48 -7.44 0.87 2.29
N ASN A 49 -6.78 1.79 1.58
CA ASN A 49 -7.34 2.50 0.43
C ASN A 49 -6.96 1.82 -0.90
N CYS A 50 -7.95 1.38 -1.66
CA CYS A 50 -7.73 0.80 -2.99
C CYS A 50 -7.28 1.87 -3.99
N ARG A 51 -6.17 1.64 -4.70
CA ARG A 51 -5.68 2.57 -5.73
C ARG A 51 -6.56 2.61 -6.98
N TYR A 52 -7.25 1.52 -7.31
CA TYR A 52 -7.99 1.38 -8.57
C TYR A 52 -9.40 2.00 -8.52
N CYS A 53 -10.09 1.90 -7.38
CA CYS A 53 -11.45 2.44 -7.23
C CYS A 53 -11.58 3.49 -6.12
N GLY A 54 -10.54 3.74 -5.34
CA GLY A 54 -10.56 4.72 -4.25
C GLY A 54 -11.34 4.28 -3.01
N VAL A 55 -11.92 3.07 -2.99
CA VAL A 55 -12.67 2.60 -1.82
C VAL A 55 -11.74 2.37 -0.63
N GLN A 56 -12.16 2.81 0.55
CA GLN A 56 -11.54 2.43 1.80
C GLN A 56 -12.17 1.13 2.29
N LEU A 57 -11.36 0.09 2.43
CA LEU A 57 -11.79 -1.20 2.91
C LEU A 57 -12.02 -1.17 4.44
N PRO A 58 -12.90 -2.03 4.97
CA PRO A 58 -13.18 -2.08 6.40
C PRO A 58 -11.90 -2.29 7.18
N TRP A 59 -11.71 -1.50 8.23
CA TRP A 59 -10.63 -1.72 9.17
C TRP A 59 -10.80 -3.09 9.84
N HIS A 60 -9.69 -3.82 9.99
CA HIS A 60 -9.66 -5.07 10.72
C HIS A 60 -8.54 -5.02 11.77
N PRO A 61 -8.79 -5.45 13.03
CA PRO A 61 -7.80 -5.37 14.12
C PRO A 61 -6.55 -6.21 13.85
N ASP A 62 -6.72 -7.31 13.13
CA ASP A 62 -5.62 -8.13 12.62
C ASP A 62 -5.11 -7.56 11.29
N LYS A 63 -3.87 -7.10 11.29
CA LYS A 63 -3.17 -6.52 10.13
C LYS A 63 -3.03 -7.49 8.97
N GLU A 64 -2.80 -8.78 9.23
CA GLU A 64 -2.64 -9.76 8.16
C GLU A 64 -3.97 -9.94 7.41
N LYS A 65 -5.08 -10.01 8.15
CA LYS A 65 -6.42 -10.06 7.57
C LYS A 65 -6.76 -8.79 6.80
N ALA A 66 -6.48 -7.60 7.37
CA ALA A 66 -6.68 -6.33 6.68
C ALA A 66 -5.89 -6.30 5.36
N THR A 67 -4.61 -6.69 5.40
CA THR A 67 -3.72 -6.75 4.24
C THR A 67 -4.23 -7.75 3.19
N ARG A 68 -4.74 -8.91 3.61
CA ARG A 68 -5.31 -9.91 2.71
C ARG A 68 -6.55 -9.38 2.01
N MET A 69 -7.46 -8.73 2.72
CA MET A 69 -8.69 -8.15 2.14
C MET A 69 -8.37 -7.13 1.05
N ILE A 70 -7.41 -6.22 1.30
CA ILE A 70 -7.01 -5.25 0.27
C ILE A 70 -6.29 -5.90 -0.90
N LYS A 71 -5.48 -6.93 -0.65
CA LYS A 71 -4.80 -7.69 -1.71
C LYS A 71 -5.80 -8.39 -2.62
N GLU A 72 -6.80 -9.07 -2.06
CA GLU A 72 -7.87 -9.73 -2.81
C GLU A 72 -8.65 -8.72 -3.65
N HIS A 73 -9.07 -7.60 -3.06
CA HIS A 73 -9.81 -6.55 -3.75
C HIS A 73 -9.02 -5.91 -4.91
N VAL A 74 -7.73 -5.63 -4.69
CA VAL A 74 -6.85 -5.10 -5.73
C VAL A 74 -6.61 -6.14 -6.84
N THR A 75 -6.45 -7.41 -6.49
CA THR A 75 -6.24 -8.49 -7.46
C THR A 75 -7.44 -8.59 -8.40
N TRP A 76 -8.66 -8.53 -7.87
CA TRP A 76 -9.88 -8.49 -8.67
C TRP A 76 -9.87 -7.34 -9.71
N HIS A 77 -9.47 -6.13 -9.32
CA HIS A 77 -9.35 -5.02 -10.28
C HIS A 77 -8.34 -5.29 -11.40
N LYS A 78 -7.20 -5.92 -11.08
CA LYS A 78 -6.18 -6.26 -12.07
C LYS A 78 -6.69 -7.30 -13.07
N GLU A 79 -7.45 -8.29 -12.60
CA GLU A 79 -8.06 -9.31 -13.45
C GLU A 79 -9.10 -8.70 -14.40
N GLN A 80 -9.94 -7.78 -13.90
CA GLN A 80 -10.92 -7.08 -14.74
C GLN A 80 -10.26 -6.22 -15.82
N GLN A 81 -9.22 -5.45 -15.46
CA GLN A 81 -8.47 -4.66 -16.46
C GLN A 81 -7.78 -5.51 -17.52
N LYS A 82 -7.41 -6.75 -17.19
CA LYS A 82 -6.83 -7.68 -18.16
C LYS A 82 -7.90 -8.22 -19.11
N ALA A 83 -9.05 -8.62 -18.58
CA ALA A 83 -10.18 -9.07 -19.37
C ALA A 83 -10.66 -8.00 -20.37
N ASP A 84 -10.72 -6.73 -19.94
CA ASP A 84 -11.12 -5.62 -20.81
C ASP A 84 -10.10 -5.30 -21.93
N LYS A 85 -8.82 -5.63 -21.73
CA LYS A 85 -7.75 -5.41 -22.73
C LYS A 85 -7.62 -6.55 -23.74
N ASP A 86 -8.05 -7.75 -23.35
CA ASP A 86 -8.02 -8.95 -24.18
C ASP A 86 -9.34 -9.16 -24.97
N ALA A 87 -10.33 -8.27 -24.80
CA ALA A 87 -11.63 -8.25 -25.49
C ALA A 87 -11.66 -7.28 -26.68
#